data_AF-A0A2K1QPA1-F1
#
_entry.id   AF-A0A2K1QPA1-F1
#
_cell.length_a   1.000
_cell.length_b   1.000
_cell.length_c   1.000
_cell.angle_alpha   90.00
_cell.angle_beta   90.00
_cell.angle_gamma   90.00
#
_symmetry.space_group_name_H-M   'P 1'
#
loop_
_entity.id
_entity.type
_entity.pdbx_description
1 polymer ?
#
loop_
_entity_poly.entity_id
_entity_poly.type
_entity_poly.pdbx_seq_one_letter_code
_entity_poly.pdbx_strand_id
1 'polypeptide(L)'
;MAVIHIVLFEFKPSAQDTQVAAVRRKKMDEHIASLMQGSQACERMLALPTTCKHPSSGRLYVKSHGGGRNSSTEGLTGGSTHGFVFEFENESDRDYYVNSDPDHLAFVGSIGDVVQSARVLDFTPGVL
;
A
#
# COMPACT_ATOMS: atom_id res chain seq x y z
N MET A 1 -1.68 13.75 -18.38
CA MET A 1 -0.24 13.47 -18.24
C MET A 1 -0.08 12.37 -17.23
N ALA A 2 1.00 11.59 -17.28
CA ALA A 2 1.22 10.52 -16.31
C ALA A 2 1.25 11.08 -14.88
N VAL A 3 0.64 10.36 -13.95
CA VAL A 3 0.56 10.73 -12.53
C VAL A 3 1.29 9.68 -11.72
N ILE A 4 2.26 10.10 -10.91
CA ILE A 4 2.88 9.27 -9.89
C ILE A 4 2.08 9.41 -8.61
N HIS A 5 1.68 8.29 -8.05
CA HIS A 5 0.95 8.18 -6.80
C HIS A 5 1.82 7.49 -5.76
N ILE A 6 2.25 8.25 -4.75
CA ILE A 6 3.02 7.74 -3.62
C ILE A 6 2.11 7.63 -2.42
N VAL A 7 2.12 6.47 -1.76
CA VAL A 7 1.43 6.26 -0.48
C VAL A 7 2.40 5.78 0.57
N LEU A 8 2.40 6.46 1.71
CA LEU A 8 3.17 6.13 2.89
C LEU A 8 2.23 5.66 3.99
N PHE A 9 2.52 4.49 4.57
CA PHE A 9 1.75 3.94 5.68
C PHE A 9 2.53 3.96 6.98
N GLU A 10 1.85 4.42 8.02
CA GLU A 10 2.16 4.12 9.41
C GLU A 10 1.20 3.02 9.86
N PHE A 11 1.72 1.83 10.18
CA PHE A 11 0.91 0.78 10.78
C PHE A 11 0.77 1.01 12.28
N LYS A 12 -0.35 0.60 12.88
CA LYS A 12 -0.55 0.61 14.34
C LYS A 12 0.52 -0.27 14.99
N PRO A 13 0.99 0.05 16.21
CA PRO A 13 1.99 -0.76 16.92
C PRO A 13 1.60 -2.25 17.02
N SER A 14 0.31 -2.55 17.17
CA SER A 14 -0.19 -3.94 17.20
C SER A 14 0.02 -4.70 15.88
N ALA A 15 0.07 -3.99 14.75
CA ALA A 15 0.31 -4.54 13.41
C ALA A 15 1.78 -4.39 12.97
N GLN A 16 2.62 -3.76 13.80
CA GLN A 16 4.05 -3.63 13.57
C GLN A 16 4.77 -4.79 14.26
N ASP A 17 5.01 -5.89 13.55
CA ASP A 17 6.23 -6.65 13.80
C ASP A 17 6.65 -7.53 12.60
N THR A 18 7.96 -7.68 12.53
CA THR A 18 8.76 -7.78 11.30
C THR A 18 8.81 -9.18 10.68
N GLN A 19 9.09 -9.20 9.37
CA GLN A 19 9.64 -10.35 8.65
C GLN A 19 11.03 -10.74 9.22
N VAL A 20 11.15 -11.31 10.43
CA VAL A 20 12.29 -12.15 10.82
C VAL A 20 11.85 -13.15 11.89
N ALA A 21 11.37 -14.33 11.47
CA ALA A 21 11.57 -15.64 12.11
C ALA A 21 10.54 -16.65 11.57
N ALA A 22 10.63 -16.99 10.28
CA ALA A 22 10.20 -18.33 9.90
C ALA A 22 11.07 -19.30 10.71
N VAL A 23 10.42 -20.21 11.43
CA VAL A 23 10.98 -21.30 12.25
C VAL A 23 11.41 -20.91 13.67
N ARG A 24 10.43 -20.69 14.56
CA ARG A 24 10.44 -21.43 15.83
C ARG A 24 9.03 -21.71 16.33
N ARG A 25 8.63 -22.98 16.16
CA ARG A 25 7.43 -23.58 16.74
C ARG A 25 7.38 -23.29 18.25
N LYS A 26 6.35 -22.62 18.74
CA LYS A 26 5.44 -23.07 19.81
C LYS A 26 4.60 -21.90 20.33
N LYS A 27 3.30 -22.20 20.47
CA LYS A 27 2.19 -21.43 21.05
C LYS A 27 1.52 -20.40 20.13
N MET A 28 0.31 -20.77 19.74
CA MET A 28 -0.56 -20.14 18.76
C MET A 28 -1.56 -19.27 19.54
N ASP A 29 -1.07 -18.15 20.07
CA ASP A 29 -1.87 -17.17 20.82
C ASP A 29 -2.02 -15.90 19.95
N GLU A 30 -3.11 -15.16 20.14
CA GLU A 30 -3.67 -14.05 19.33
C GLU A 30 -2.66 -13.03 18.75
N HIS A 31 -1.47 -12.88 19.35
CA HIS A 31 -0.38 -12.06 18.80
C HIS A 31 0.04 -12.46 17.39
N ILE A 32 0.13 -13.75 17.05
CA ILE A 32 0.53 -14.17 15.68
C ILE A 32 -0.48 -13.67 14.64
N ALA A 33 -1.77 -13.65 14.98
CA ALA A 33 -2.80 -13.16 14.07
C ALA A 33 -2.62 -11.67 13.75
N SER A 34 -2.19 -10.86 14.73
CA SER A 34 -1.91 -9.43 14.53
C SER A 34 -0.69 -9.19 13.64
N LEU A 35 0.37 -9.99 13.82
CA LEU A 35 1.58 -9.93 13.00
C LEU A 35 1.33 -10.25 11.51
N MET A 36 0.44 -11.20 11.24
CA MET A 36 0.09 -11.55 9.86
C MET A 36 -0.75 -10.49 9.16
N GLN A 37 -1.36 -9.54 9.87
CA GLN A 37 -2.24 -8.56 9.23
C GLN A 37 -1.46 -7.45 8.53
N GLY A 38 -0.33 -7.00 9.09
CA GLY A 38 0.55 -6.02 8.45
C GLY A 38 1.16 -6.56 7.15
N SER A 39 1.64 -7.81 7.15
CA SER A 39 2.17 -8.45 5.95
C SER A 39 1.09 -8.65 4.87
N GLN A 40 -0.12 -9.06 5.26
CA GLN A 40 -1.25 -9.20 4.33
C GLN A 40 -1.68 -7.87 3.71
N ALA A 41 -1.67 -6.77 4.46
CA ALA A 41 -1.95 -5.44 3.92
C ALA A 41 -0.91 -5.04 2.86
N CYS A 42 0.38 -5.27 3.12
CA CYS A 42 1.45 -5.03 2.14
C CYS A 42 1.32 -5.91 0.89
N GLU A 43 1.07 -7.21 1.06
CA GLU A 43 0.87 -8.15 -0.06
C GLU A 43 -0.30 -7.73 -0.95
N ARG A 44 -1.43 -7.34 -0.35
CA ARG A 44 -2.61 -6.90 -1.09
C ARG A 44 -2.40 -5.56 -1.78
N MET A 45 -1.70 -4.62 -1.15
CA MET A 45 -1.29 -3.37 -1.79
C MET A 45 -0.42 -3.65 -3.03
N LEU A 46 0.57 -4.54 -2.92
CA LEU A 46 1.43 -4.91 -4.02
C LEU A 46 0.71 -5.70 -5.13
N ALA A 47 -0.45 -6.30 -4.83
CA ALA A 47 -1.26 -7.03 -5.80
C ALA A 47 -2.17 -6.14 -6.65
N LEU A 48 -2.50 -4.92 -6.22
CA LEU A 48 -3.41 -4.00 -6.95
C LEU A 48 -3.08 -3.83 -8.45
N PRO A 49 -1.82 -3.71 -8.89
CA PRO A 49 -1.46 -3.66 -10.31
C PRO A 49 -1.90 -4.85 -11.15
N THR A 50 -2.17 -5.99 -10.51
CA THR A 50 -2.60 -7.24 -11.16
C THR A 50 -4.10 -7.50 -11.05
N THR A 51 -4.81 -6.76 -10.20
CA THR A 51 -6.25 -6.92 -9.97
C THR A 51 -7.06 -5.76 -10.55
N CYS A 52 -6.61 -4.52 -10.37
CA CYS A 52 -7.33 -3.32 -10.79
C CYS A 52 -7.44 -3.22 -12.33
N LYS A 53 -8.67 -3.21 -12.82
CA LYS A 53 -9.00 -3.18 -14.25
C LYS A 53 -9.80 -1.92 -14.58
N HIS A 54 -9.42 -1.27 -15.68
CA HIS A 54 -10.11 -0.09 -16.18
C HIS A 54 -11.53 -0.48 -16.65
N PRO A 55 -12.58 0.29 -16.29
CA PRO A 55 -13.97 -0.16 -16.40
C PRO A 55 -14.43 -0.32 -17.85
N SER A 56 -13.91 0.51 -18.77
CA SER A 56 -14.29 0.46 -20.18
C SER A 56 -13.49 -0.55 -21.00
N SER A 57 -12.23 -0.81 -20.64
CA SER A 57 -11.31 -1.61 -21.46
C SER A 57 -11.04 -2.99 -20.87
N GLY A 58 -11.31 -3.19 -19.58
CA GLY A 58 -10.99 -4.41 -18.84
C GLY A 58 -9.49 -4.67 -18.65
N ARG A 59 -8.63 -3.74 -19.10
CA ARG A 59 -7.17 -3.86 -19.03
C ARG A 59 -6.66 -3.37 -17.67
N LEU A 60 -5.54 -3.94 -17.23
CA LEU A 60 -4.77 -3.42 -16.10
C LEU A 60 -4.24 -2.03 -16.47
N TYR A 61 -4.39 -1.07 -15.55
CA TYR A 61 -4.06 0.34 -15.78
C TYR A 61 -3.22 0.97 -14.65
N VAL A 62 -3.04 0.25 -13.54
CA VAL A 62 -2.14 0.65 -12.46
C VAL A 62 -0.77 0.06 -12.74
N LYS A 63 0.25 0.90 -12.89
CA LYS A 63 1.65 0.46 -13.00
C LYS A 63 2.33 0.60 -11.64
N SER A 64 3.13 -0.38 -11.24
CA SER A 64 3.86 -0.36 -9.96
C SER A 64 5.35 -0.14 -10.15
N HIS A 65 5.90 0.71 -9.30
CA HIS A 65 7.35 0.88 -9.08
C HIS A 65 7.83 0.16 -7.81
N GLY A 66 6.95 -0.63 -7.19
CA GLY A 66 7.22 -1.40 -5.99
C GLY A 66 6.82 -0.68 -4.69
N GLY A 67 7.20 -1.30 -3.57
CA GLY A 67 6.98 -0.78 -2.24
C GLY A 67 7.59 -1.69 -1.18
N GLY A 68 7.70 -1.18 0.05
CA GLY A 68 8.36 -1.92 1.12
C GLY A 68 8.53 -1.12 2.40
N ARG A 69 9.24 -1.74 3.35
CA ARG A 69 9.54 -1.15 4.65
C ARG A 69 10.55 -0.02 4.52
N ASN A 70 10.31 1.07 5.21
CA ASN A 70 11.23 2.18 5.32
C ASN A 70 12.55 1.74 5.99
N SER A 71 13.66 2.12 5.37
CA SER A 71 15.03 1.91 5.86
C SER A 71 15.86 3.20 5.89
N SER A 72 15.23 4.37 5.75
CA SER A 72 15.95 5.65 5.83
C SER A 72 16.51 5.86 7.24
N THR A 73 17.76 6.32 7.31
CA THR A 73 18.48 6.64 8.54
C THR A 73 18.41 8.12 8.90
N GLU A 74 17.68 8.93 8.13
CA GLU A 74 17.68 10.39 8.25
C GLU A 74 16.74 10.91 9.35
N GLY A 75 15.88 10.04 9.90
CA GLY A 75 14.95 10.41 10.97
C GLY A 75 13.78 11.31 10.55
N LEU A 76 13.62 11.57 9.25
CA LEU A 76 12.60 12.48 8.69
C LEU A 76 11.36 11.75 8.15
N THR A 77 11.06 10.57 8.70
CA THR A 77 10.02 9.67 8.16
C THR A 77 8.59 10.12 8.49
N GLY A 78 8.46 11.02 9.48
CA GLY A 78 7.17 11.43 10.03
C GLY A 78 6.37 10.28 10.64
N GLY A 79 7.00 9.18 11.05
CA GLY A 79 6.30 7.97 11.53
C GLY A 79 5.91 6.99 10.41
N SER A 80 6.12 7.34 9.15
CA SER A 80 5.89 6.42 8.03
C SER A 80 6.83 5.21 8.15
N THR A 81 6.25 4.01 8.05
CA THR A 81 6.97 2.74 8.19
C THR A 81 7.12 1.98 6.88
N HIS A 82 6.23 2.25 5.92
CA HIS A 82 6.25 1.63 4.59
C HIS A 82 5.89 2.67 3.54
N GLY A 83 6.37 2.46 2.31
CA GLY A 83 6.04 3.29 1.15
C GLY A 83 5.78 2.43 -0.08
N PHE A 84 4.85 2.87 -0.93
CA PHE A 84 4.49 2.24 -2.20
C PHE A 84 4.36 3.32 -3.27
N VAL A 85 4.72 2.98 -4.51
CA VAL A 85 4.72 3.91 -5.63
C VAL A 85 4.00 3.28 -6.82
N PHE A 86 2.97 3.96 -7.29
CA PHE A 86 2.21 3.63 -8.48
C PHE A 86 2.28 4.74 -9.52
N GLU A 87 1.99 4.38 -10.76
CA GLU A 87 1.91 5.29 -11.91
C GLU A 87 0.62 5.02 -12.69
N PHE A 88 -0.05 6.10 -13.07
CA PHE A 88 -1.22 6.12 -13.94
C PHE A 88 -0.89 6.87 -15.22
N GLU A 89 -1.50 6.49 -16.34
CA GLU A 89 -1.27 7.16 -17.63
C GLU A 89 -1.80 8.60 -17.63
N ASN A 90 -2.86 8.85 -16.87
CA ASN A 90 -3.52 10.15 -16.77
C ASN A 90 -4.25 10.35 -15.42
N GLU A 91 -4.73 11.57 -15.19
CA GLU A 91 -5.46 11.93 -13.96
C GLU A 91 -6.80 11.19 -13.84
N SER A 92 -7.51 10.95 -14.94
CA SER A 92 -8.79 10.22 -14.92
C SER A 92 -8.62 8.78 -14.46
N ASP A 93 -7.53 8.13 -14.85
CA ASP A 93 -7.18 6.79 -14.38
C ASP A 93 -6.91 6.78 -12.87
N ARG A 94 -6.11 7.75 -12.37
CA ARG A 94 -5.88 7.93 -10.93
C ARG A 94 -7.19 8.19 -10.18
N ASP A 95 -8.04 9.07 -10.71
CA ASP A 95 -9.32 9.43 -10.09
C ASP A 95 -10.27 8.24 -10.03
N TYR A 96 -10.33 7.42 -11.09
CA TYR A 96 -11.10 6.18 -11.08
C TYR A 96 -10.56 5.20 -10.04
N TYR A 97 -9.23 5.00 -9.99
CA TYR A 97 -8.59 4.15 -8.99
C TYR A 97 -9.00 4.54 -7.57
N VAL A 98 -8.87 5.82 -7.23
CA VAL A 98 -9.17 6.31 -5.88
C VAL A 98 -10.67 6.21 -5.54
N ASN A 99 -11.54 6.57 -6.48
CA ASN A 99 -12.95 6.84 -6.17
C ASN A 99 -13.92 5.72 -6.57
N SER A 100 -13.51 4.76 -7.41
CA SER A 100 -14.47 3.88 -8.09
C SER A 100 -13.97 2.45 -8.36
N ASP A 101 -12.66 2.21 -8.40
CA ASP A 101 -12.14 0.87 -8.64
C ASP A 101 -12.52 -0.08 -7.47
N PRO A 102 -13.29 -1.14 -7.73
CA PRO A 102 -13.81 -2.00 -6.66
C PRO A 102 -12.70 -2.76 -5.92
N ASP A 103 -11.60 -3.13 -6.58
CA ASP A 103 -10.49 -3.84 -5.94
C ASP A 103 -9.70 -2.91 -5.02
N HIS A 104 -9.47 -1.66 -5.45
CA HIS A 104 -8.87 -0.65 -4.60
C HIS A 104 -9.77 -0.29 -3.40
N LEU A 105 -11.07 -0.07 -3.62
CA LEU A 105 -12.01 0.25 -2.54
C LEU A 105 -12.14 -0.91 -1.54
N ALA A 106 -12.13 -2.15 -2.00
CA ALA A 106 -12.09 -3.33 -1.13
C ALA A 106 -10.79 -3.42 -0.33
N PHE A 107 -9.66 -2.99 -0.89
CA PHE A 107 -8.42 -2.84 -0.15
C PHE A 107 -8.53 -1.76 0.92
N VAL A 108 -8.97 -0.54 0.59
CA VAL A 108 -9.14 0.55 1.57
C VAL A 108 -10.08 0.15 2.71
N GLY A 109 -11.19 -0.51 2.41
CA GLY A 109 -12.15 -0.97 3.43
C GLY A 109 -11.61 -2.02 4.40
N SER A 110 -10.49 -2.67 4.07
CA SER A 110 -9.93 -3.78 4.85
C SER A 110 -8.74 -3.41 5.74
N ILE A 111 -8.17 -2.21 5.60
CA ILE A 111 -6.92 -1.82 6.28
C ILE A 111 -7.13 -0.91 7.50
N GLY A 112 -8.37 -0.51 7.81
CA GLY A 112 -8.67 0.43 8.89
C GLY A 112 -8.25 -0.04 10.30
N ASP A 113 -8.24 -1.36 10.52
CA ASP A 113 -7.82 -1.92 11.81
C ASP A 113 -6.31 -1.99 11.98
N VAL A 114 -5.53 -1.91 10.89
CA VAL A 114 -4.07 -2.07 10.90
C VAL A 114 -3.30 -0.80 10.60
N VAL A 115 -3.83 0.09 9.75
CA VAL A 115 -3.19 1.36 9.40
C VAL A 115 -3.54 2.41 10.45
N GLN A 116 -2.51 3.01 11.04
CA GLN A 116 -2.62 4.12 11.99
C GLN A 116 -2.80 5.45 11.24
N SER A 117 -2.03 5.65 10.18
CA SER A 117 -2.13 6.83 9.32
C SER A 117 -1.63 6.51 7.90
N ALA A 118 -2.18 7.22 6.92
CA ALA A 118 -1.74 7.18 5.53
C ALA A 118 -1.44 8.60 5.05
N ARG A 119 -0.34 8.78 4.32
CA ARG A 119 0.01 10.02 3.62
C ARG A 119 0.15 9.73 2.15
N VAL A 120 -0.47 10.56 1.31
CA VAL A 120 -0.49 10.37 -0.14
C VAL A 120 0.07 11.61 -0.81
N LEU A 121 0.90 11.42 -1.82
CA LEU A 121 1.41 12.48 -2.68
C LEU A 121 1.23 12.06 -4.14
N ASP A 122 0.50 12.88 -4.87
CA ASP A 122 0.32 12.72 -6.32
C ASP A 122 1.03 13.86 -7.05
N PHE A 123 1.78 13.53 -8.09
CA PHE A 123 2.45 14.53 -8.91
C PHE A 123 2.58 14.11 -10.37
N THR A 124 2.67 15.10 -11.26
CA THR A 124 3.07 14.89 -12.64
C THR A 124 4.59 15.05 -12.75
N PRO A 125 5.34 14.05 -13.26
CA PRO A 125 6.78 14.18 -13.44
C PRO A 125 7.18 15.41 -14.25
N GLY A 126 8.07 16.24 -13.70
CA GLY A 126 8.62 17.41 -14.37
C GLY A 126 7.80 18.71 -14.25
N VAL A 127 6.68 18.70 -13.53
CA VAL A 127 5.92 19.92 -13.18
C VAL A 127 6.44 20.44 -11.84
N LEU A 128 6.88 21.72 -11.80
CA LEU A 128 7.55 22.37 -10.67
C LEU A 128 6.78 23.59 -10.17
#